data_AF-A0A166EFB2-F1
#
_entry.id   AF-A0A166EFB2-F1
#
_cell.length_a   1.000
_cell.length_b   1.000
_cell.length_c   1.000
_cell.angle_alpha   90.00
_cell.angle_beta   90.00
_cell.angle_gamma   90.00
#
_symmetry.space_group_name_H-M   'P 1'
#
loop_
_entity.id
_entity.type
_entity.pdbx_description
1 polymer ?
#
loop_
_entity_poly.entity_id
_entity_poly.type
_entity_poly.pdbx_seq_one_letter_code
_entity_poly.pdbx_strand_id
1 'polypeptide(L)'
;MDEDKELLEKMKLRILRSFKWKEDVVNPLAIELEITNEDMEKILMNKLDMSSLEALHATFESARPHCLSEKLHADLRLCWLCDVMDLLSIEEADEIKIKLVKEIIGGKDYKEALTLGKKQILTLLQE
;
A
#
# COMPACT_ATOMS: atom_id res chain seq x y z
N MET A 1 -2.19 -37.93 9.06
CA MET A 1 -1.64 -37.25 7.86
C MET A 1 -2.61 -36.20 7.34
N ASP A 2 -3.94 -36.46 7.30
CA ASP A 2 -4.94 -35.43 6.95
C ASP A 2 -5.24 -34.45 8.10
N GLU A 3 -5.23 -34.90 9.36
CA GLU A 3 -5.55 -34.04 10.52
C GLU A 3 -4.57 -32.86 10.71
N ASP A 4 -3.26 -33.09 10.50
CA ASP A 4 -2.24 -32.04 10.61
C ASP A 4 -2.39 -30.97 9.51
N LYS A 5 -2.81 -31.39 8.32
CA LYS A 5 -3.06 -30.49 7.18
C LYS A 5 -4.31 -29.65 7.44
N GLU A 6 -5.39 -30.26 7.92
CA GLU A 6 -6.60 -29.53 8.29
C GLU A 6 -6.35 -28.53 9.43
N LEU A 7 -5.53 -28.90 10.41
CA LEU A 7 -5.14 -28.01 11.50
C LEU A 7 -4.37 -26.80 10.98
N LEU A 8 -3.39 -27.03 10.09
CA LEU A 8 -2.59 -25.97 9.48
C LEU A 8 -3.45 -25.00 8.66
N GLU A 9 -4.37 -25.51 7.85
CA GLU A 9 -5.30 -24.68 7.07
C GLU A 9 -6.17 -23.79 7.98
N LYS A 10 -6.72 -24.35 9.08
CA LYS A 10 -7.49 -23.59 10.07
C LYS A 10 -6.66 -22.48 10.73
N MET A 11 -5.39 -22.75 11.04
CA MET A 11 -4.49 -21.76 11.64
C MET A 11 -4.20 -20.60 10.67
N LYS A 12 -3.86 -20.90 9.42
CA LYS A 12 -3.63 -19.88 8.39
C LYS A 12 -4.88 -19.02 8.17
N LEU A 13 -6.04 -19.65 8.04
CA LEU A 13 -7.30 -18.95 7.83
C LEU A 13 -7.64 -18.02 9.00
N ARG A 14 -7.32 -18.41 10.23
CA ARG A 14 -7.48 -17.56 11.41
C ARG A 14 -6.64 -16.29 11.35
N ILE A 15 -5.40 -16.38 10.85
CA ILE A 15 -4.53 -15.20 10.65
C ILE A 15 -5.13 -14.28 9.59
N LEU A 16 -5.46 -14.83 8.41
CA LEU A 16 -6.01 -14.06 7.29
C LEU A 16 -7.33 -13.37 7.65
N ARG A 17 -8.14 -14.00 8.50
CA ARG A 17 -9.40 -13.44 8.98
C ARG A 17 -9.28 -12.56 10.21
N SER A 18 -8.07 -12.38 10.74
CA SER A 18 -7.85 -11.40 11.81
C SER A 18 -8.18 -10.00 11.32
N PHE A 19 -8.68 -9.15 12.22
CA PHE A 19 -9.14 -7.81 11.88
C PHE A 19 -8.08 -7.01 11.10
N LYS A 20 -6.82 -7.05 11.56
CA LYS A 20 -5.74 -6.31 10.91
C LYS A 20 -5.41 -6.83 9.52
N TRP A 21 -5.28 -8.15 9.35
CA TRP A 21 -5.06 -8.73 8.01
C TRP A 21 -6.19 -8.43 7.05
N LYS A 22 -7.44 -8.44 7.51
CA LYS A 22 -8.58 -8.09 6.68
C LYS A 22 -8.52 -6.64 6.20
N GLU A 23 -8.35 -5.71 7.13
CA GLU A 23 -8.37 -4.27 6.81
C GLU A 23 -7.12 -3.83 6.04
N ASP A 24 -5.94 -4.36 6.37
CA ASP A 24 -4.66 -3.87 5.84
C ASP A 24 -4.21 -4.60 4.57
N VAL A 25 -4.65 -5.85 4.36
CA VAL A 25 -4.14 -6.70 3.27
C VAL A 25 -5.25 -7.31 2.42
N VAL A 26 -6.16 -8.08 3.01
CA VAL A 26 -7.14 -8.87 2.25
C VAL A 26 -8.12 -7.97 1.52
N ASN A 27 -8.80 -7.05 2.22
CA ASN A 27 -9.78 -6.17 1.61
C ASN A 27 -9.15 -5.25 0.56
N PRO A 28 -8.03 -4.54 0.84
CA PRO A 28 -7.44 -3.62 -0.15
C PRO A 28 -7.00 -4.34 -1.42
N LEU A 29 -6.33 -5.49 -1.31
CA LEU A 29 -5.87 -6.25 -2.48
C LEU A 29 -7.02 -6.89 -3.25
N ALA A 30 -8.05 -7.39 -2.56
CA ALA A 30 -9.22 -7.95 -3.22
C ALA A 30 -9.97 -6.89 -4.04
N ILE A 31 -10.12 -5.68 -3.49
CA ILE A 31 -10.72 -4.54 -4.20
C ILE A 31 -9.88 -4.16 -5.43
N GLU A 32 -8.57 -4.02 -5.28
CA GLU A 32 -7.68 -3.60 -6.37
C GLU A 32 -7.62 -4.64 -7.51
N LEU A 33 -7.68 -5.93 -7.16
CA LEU A 33 -7.67 -7.04 -8.13
C LEU A 33 -9.07 -7.43 -8.63
N GLU A 34 -10.12 -6.72 -8.19
CA GLU A 34 -11.52 -6.99 -8.55
C GLU A 34 -11.98 -8.43 -8.27
N ILE A 35 -11.54 -9.00 -7.15
CA ILE A 35 -11.91 -10.36 -6.69
C ILE A 35 -12.60 -10.34 -5.33
N THR A 36 -13.18 -11.47 -4.93
CA THR A 36 -13.77 -11.60 -3.60
C THR A 36 -12.70 -11.74 -2.52
N ASN A 37 -12.99 -11.30 -1.29
CA ASN A 37 -12.14 -11.55 -0.13
C ASN A 37 -11.84 -13.04 0.06
N GLU A 38 -12.82 -13.92 -0.20
CA GLU A 38 -12.65 -15.37 -0.08
C GLU A 38 -11.65 -15.92 -1.10
N ASP A 39 -11.65 -15.40 -2.33
CA ASP A 39 -10.69 -15.81 -3.35
C ASP A 39 -9.28 -15.28 -3.04
N MET A 40 -9.19 -14.05 -2.50
CA MET A 40 -7.92 -13.53 -2.00
C MET A 40 -7.39 -14.36 -0.82
N GLU A 41 -8.24 -14.74 0.14
CA GLU A 41 -7.89 -15.66 1.24
C GLU A 41 -7.32 -16.98 0.68
N LYS A 42 -7.96 -17.58 -0.32
CA LYS A 42 -7.47 -18.81 -0.99
C LYS A 42 -6.10 -18.60 -1.64
N ILE A 43 -5.90 -17.50 -2.36
CA ILE A 43 -4.61 -17.17 -2.99
C ILE A 43 -3.51 -17.08 -1.93
N LEU A 44 -3.74 -16.35 -0.84
CA LEU A 44 -2.78 -16.18 0.24
C LEU A 44 -2.48 -17.52 0.94
N MET A 45 -3.50 -18.33 1.25
CA MET A 45 -3.31 -19.65 1.85
C MET A 45 -2.45 -20.58 0.98
N ASN A 46 -2.63 -20.52 -0.34
CA ASN A 46 -1.93 -21.36 -1.31
C ASN A 46 -0.50 -20.91 -1.56
N LYS A 47 -0.21 -19.61 -1.44
CA LYS A 47 1.09 -19.02 -1.78
C LYS A 47 1.99 -18.77 -0.58
N LEU A 48 1.43 -18.56 0.61
CA LEU A 48 2.18 -18.22 1.82
C LEU A 48 2.16 -19.39 2.81
N ASP A 49 3.32 -19.71 3.36
CA ASP A 49 3.42 -20.65 4.48
C ASP A 49 3.05 -19.99 5.82
N MET A 50 3.01 -20.79 6.88
CA MET A 50 2.59 -20.32 8.21
C MET A 50 3.53 -19.24 8.75
N SER A 51 4.85 -19.45 8.63
CA SER A 51 5.88 -18.50 9.06
C SER A 51 5.75 -17.15 8.36
N SER A 52 5.45 -17.16 7.05
CA SER A 52 5.25 -15.95 6.27
C SER A 52 4.04 -15.17 6.77
N LEU A 53 2.91 -15.84 7.00
CA LEU A 53 1.69 -15.22 7.50
C LEU A 53 1.85 -14.62 8.91
N GLU A 54 2.65 -15.23 9.78
CA GLU A 54 2.94 -14.68 11.10
C GLU A 54 3.87 -13.45 11.04
N ALA A 55 4.83 -13.44 10.12
CA ALA A 55 5.82 -12.36 10.01
C ALA A 55 5.33 -11.14 9.22
N LEU A 56 4.56 -11.36 8.14
CA LEU A 56 4.29 -10.36 7.12
C LEU A 56 3.54 -9.13 7.63
N HIS A 57 2.75 -9.24 8.69
CA HIS A 57 2.02 -8.08 9.22
C HIS A 57 2.96 -6.95 9.65
N ALA A 58 4.07 -7.26 10.34
CA ALA A 58 5.04 -6.25 10.72
C ALA A 58 5.72 -5.62 9.48
N THR A 59 5.92 -6.44 8.44
CA THR A 59 6.48 -6.00 7.16
C THR A 59 5.53 -5.07 6.41
N PHE A 60 4.22 -5.34 6.38
CA PHE A 60 3.23 -4.49 5.74
C PHE A 60 3.21 -3.08 6.32
N GLU A 61 3.20 -2.95 7.65
CA GLU A 61 3.25 -1.63 8.31
C GLU A 61 4.52 -0.86 7.97
N SER A 62 5.66 -1.55 7.92
CA SER A 62 6.94 -0.92 7.55
C SER A 62 7.03 -0.54 6.06
N ALA A 63 6.33 -1.26 5.19
CA ALA A 63 6.30 -1.02 3.75
C ALA A 63 5.28 0.07 3.34
N ARG A 64 4.24 0.29 4.16
CA ARG A 64 3.15 1.24 3.88
C ARG A 64 3.63 2.64 3.46
N PRO A 65 4.62 3.28 4.12
CA PRO A 65 5.12 4.59 3.68
C PRO A 65 5.74 4.55 2.29
N HIS A 66 6.48 3.48 1.97
CA HIS A 66 7.14 3.30 0.69
C HIS A 66 6.11 3.11 -0.43
N CYS A 67 5.14 2.20 -0.26
CA CYS A 67 4.08 1.98 -1.23
C CYS A 67 3.23 3.25 -1.48
N LEU A 68 2.95 4.04 -0.43
CA LEU A 68 2.26 5.32 -0.57
C LEU A 68 3.09 6.33 -1.37
N SER A 69 4.40 6.38 -1.14
CA SER A 69 5.32 7.25 -1.88
C SER A 69 5.35 6.91 -3.36
N GLU A 70 5.42 5.63 -3.72
CA GLU A 70 5.37 5.17 -5.11
C GLU A 70 4.03 5.50 -5.78
N LYS A 71 2.91 5.26 -5.08
CA LYS A 71 1.58 5.60 -5.58
C LYS A 71 1.46 7.11 -5.84
N LEU A 72 1.90 7.93 -4.88
CA LEU A 72 1.92 9.39 -5.05
C LEU A 72 2.81 9.82 -6.22
N HIS A 73 3.98 9.20 -6.38
CA HIS A 73 4.88 9.50 -7.49
C HIS A 73 4.20 9.26 -8.84
N ALA A 74 3.49 8.13 -8.99
CA ALA A 74 2.72 7.83 -10.18
C ALA A 74 1.53 8.79 -10.39
N ASP A 75 0.72 9.03 -9.34
CA ASP A 75 -0.53 9.80 -9.42
C ASP A 75 -0.31 11.31 -9.56
N LEU A 76 0.81 11.82 -9.06
CA LEU A 76 1.28 13.19 -9.26
C LEU A 76 2.07 13.37 -10.56
N ARG A 77 2.29 12.30 -11.33
CA ARG A 77 3.04 12.30 -12.60
C ARG A 77 4.49 12.77 -12.43
N LEU A 78 5.10 12.51 -11.28
CA LEU A 78 6.48 12.89 -10.99
C LEU A 78 7.47 12.14 -11.88
N CYS A 79 7.11 10.97 -12.39
CA CYS A 79 7.93 10.28 -13.41
C CYS A 79 8.15 11.14 -14.67
N TRP A 80 7.18 12.00 -15.02
CA TRP A 80 7.33 12.94 -16.13
C TRP A 80 7.94 14.25 -15.66
N LEU A 81 7.36 14.83 -14.61
CA LEU A 81 7.70 16.18 -14.16
C LEU A 81 9.11 16.28 -13.57
N CYS A 82 9.57 15.25 -12.87
CA CYS A 82 10.89 15.17 -12.26
C CYS A 82 11.81 14.30 -13.12
N ASP A 83 11.52 13.00 -13.24
CA ASP A 83 12.53 12.05 -13.74
C ASP A 83 12.86 12.19 -15.23
N VAL A 84 11.92 12.66 -16.06
CA VAL A 84 12.09 12.74 -17.53
C VAL A 84 12.27 14.18 -18.02
N MET A 85 11.40 15.10 -17.59
CA MET A 85 11.39 16.46 -18.11
C MET A 85 12.22 17.43 -17.26
N ASP A 86 12.64 17.02 -16.06
CA ASP A 86 13.44 17.83 -15.14
C ASP A 86 12.82 19.22 -14.88
N LEU A 87 11.48 19.27 -14.78
CA LEU A 87 10.72 20.48 -14.46
C LEU A 87 10.62 20.74 -12.96
N LEU A 88 10.81 19.70 -12.15
CA LEU A 88 10.93 19.74 -10.70
C LEU A 88 12.22 19.01 -10.32
N SER A 89 12.96 19.55 -9.36
CA SER A 89 14.10 18.85 -8.78
C SER A 89 13.65 17.60 -8.02
N ILE A 90 14.59 16.66 -7.87
CA ILE A 90 14.39 15.44 -7.07
C ILE A 90 14.05 15.83 -5.62
N GLU A 91 14.74 16.84 -5.08
CA GLU A 91 14.52 17.34 -3.73
C GLU A 91 13.09 17.87 -3.55
N GLU A 92 12.59 18.72 -4.45
CA GLU A 92 11.21 19.24 -4.37
C GLU A 92 10.17 18.13 -4.47
N ALA A 93 10.37 17.19 -5.40
CA ALA A 93 9.50 16.04 -5.58
C ALA A 93 9.46 15.14 -4.33
N ASP A 94 10.62 14.91 -3.71
CA ASP A 94 10.74 14.11 -2.48
C ASP A 94 10.13 14.82 -1.27
N GLU A 95 10.34 16.13 -1.11
CA GLU A 95 9.72 16.90 -0.02
C GLU A 95 8.19 16.84 -0.07
N ILE A 96 7.61 17.00 -1.25
CA ILE A 96 6.16 16.87 -1.47
C ILE A 96 5.70 15.46 -1.07
N LYS A 97 6.35 14.40 -1.60
CA LYS A 97 5.98 13.02 -1.29
C LYS A 97 6.08 12.73 0.20
N ILE A 98 7.18 13.07 0.86
CA ILE A 98 7.41 12.83 2.29
C ILE A 98 6.32 13.50 3.13
N LYS A 99 5.98 14.75 2.82
CA LYS A 99 4.91 15.48 3.51
C LYS A 99 3.56 14.79 3.35
N LEU A 100 3.17 14.47 2.11
CA LEU A 100 1.88 13.83 1.83
C LEU A 100 1.78 12.45 2.47
N VAL A 101 2.84 11.63 2.42
CA VAL A 101 2.88 10.31 3.07
C VAL A 101 2.62 10.46 4.58
N LYS A 102 3.28 11.43 5.24
CA LYS A 102 3.06 11.69 6.68
C LYS A 102 1.62 12.11 6.97
N GLU A 103 1.04 12.98 6.16
CA GLU A 103 -0.37 13.41 6.33
C GLU A 103 -1.35 12.24 6.16
N ILE A 104 -1.14 11.38 5.15
CA ILE A 104 -2.01 10.22 4.86
C ILE A 104 -1.91 9.18 5.98
N ILE A 105 -0.69 8.88 6.45
CA ILE A 105 -0.49 7.99 7.61
C ILE A 105 -1.12 8.59 8.87
N GLY A 106 -1.12 9.92 9.01
CA GLY A 106 -1.81 10.65 10.06
C GLY A 106 -3.35 10.64 9.97
N GLY A 107 -3.92 9.97 8.97
CA GLY A 107 -5.37 9.80 8.81
C GLY A 107 -6.02 10.73 7.79
N LYS A 108 -5.25 11.52 7.06
CA LYS A 108 -5.80 12.32 5.96
C LYS A 108 -6.25 11.43 4.81
N ASP A 109 -7.40 11.76 4.21
CA ASP A 109 -7.88 11.07 3.02
C ASP A 109 -6.88 11.18 1.85
N TYR A 110 -6.70 10.08 1.13
CA TYR A 110 -5.74 10.01 0.02
C TYR A 110 -6.07 10.99 -1.11
N LYS A 111 -7.35 11.14 -1.48
CA LYS A 111 -7.76 12.02 -2.58
C LYS A 111 -7.59 13.49 -2.21
N GLU A 112 -7.85 13.83 -0.95
CA GLU A 112 -7.57 15.17 -0.42
C GLU A 112 -6.08 15.48 -0.42
N ALA A 113 -5.24 14.54 0.06
CA ALA A 113 -3.79 14.67 0.03
C ALA A 113 -3.25 14.81 -1.41
N LEU A 114 -3.75 14.00 -2.35
CA LEU A 114 -3.39 14.07 -3.77
C LEU A 114 -3.76 15.43 -4.37
N THR A 115 -4.94 15.96 -4.05
CA THR A 115 -5.37 17.29 -4.51
C THR A 115 -4.48 18.39 -3.98
N LEU A 116 -4.04 18.31 -2.72
CA LEU A 116 -3.07 19.23 -2.14
C LEU A 116 -1.71 19.14 -2.85
N GLY A 117 -1.23 17.93 -3.13
CA GLY A 117 0.02 17.69 -3.87
C GLY A 117 0.01 18.33 -5.25
N LYS A 118 -1.08 18.15 -6.00
CA LYS A 118 -1.25 18.79 -7.33
C LYS A 118 -1.17 20.32 -7.27
N LYS A 119 -1.73 20.93 -6.22
CA LYS A 119 -1.64 22.39 -6.03
C LYS A 119 -0.21 22.83 -5.73
N GLN A 120 0.52 22.11 -4.87
CA GLN A 120 1.92 22.41 -4.56
C GLN A 120 2.80 22.32 -5.80
N ILE A 121 2.66 21.25 -6.59
CA ILE A 121 3.36 21.08 -7.87
C ILE A 121 3.05 22.24 -8.82
N LEU A 122 1.79 22.64 -8.95
CA LEU A 122 1.43 23.74 -9.84
C LEU A 122 2.05 25.07 -9.41
N THR A 123 2.15 25.33 -8.11
CA THR A 123 2.85 26.50 -7.59
C THR A 123 4.32 26.50 -7.99
N LEU A 124 5.03 25.38 -7.79
CA LEU A 124 6.45 25.26 -8.17
C LEU A 124 6.69 25.42 -9.67
N LEU A 125 5.81 24.86 -10.51
CA LEU A 125 5.92 24.99 -11.97
C LEU A 125 5.65 26.42 -12.50
N GLN A 126 5.18 27.33 -11.64
CA GLN A 126 4.86 28.72 -11.97
C GLN A 126 5.86 29.73 -11.41
N GLU A 127 6.84 29.27 -10.61
CA GLU A 127 7.96 30.09 -10.11
C GLU A 127 9.04 30.26 -11.18
#